data_AF-A0A7X6L4M9-F1
#
_entry.id   AF-A0A7X6L4M9-F1
#
_cell.length_a   1.000
_cell.length_b   1.000
_cell.length_c   1.000
_cell.angle_alpha   90.00
_cell.angle_beta   90.00
_cell.angle_gamma   90.00
#
_symmetry.space_group_name_H-M   'P 1'
#
loop_
_entity.id
_entity.type
_entity.pdbx_description
1 polymer ?
#
loop_
_entity_poly.entity_id
_entity_poly.type
_entity_poly.pdbx_seq_one_letter_code
_entity_poly.pdbx_strand_id
1 'polypeptide(L)' 'MEVGDEYIYRAKDFAPSQRVRILGIERRKTTSRVDIEFLDGQARGTKENVPGNRLRGPWAQVDEFD' A
#
# COMPACT_ATOMS: atom_id res chain seq x y z
N MET A 1 8.08 -2.30 -6.92
CA MET A 1 7.56 -1.14 -6.17
C MET A 1 8.05 0.11 -6.86
N GLU A 2 7.23 0.64 -7.76
CA GLU A 2 7.45 1.91 -8.43
C GLU A 2 6.29 2.86 -8.15
N VAL A 3 6.48 4.15 -8.45
CA VAL A 3 5.43 5.15 -8.29
C VAL A 3 4.41 4.96 -9.40
N GLY A 4 3.13 4.90 -9.03
CA GLY A 4 2.01 4.63 -9.92
C GLY A 4 1.49 3.20 -9.84
N ASP A 5 2.29 2.26 -9.30
CA ASP A 5 1.88 0.88 -9.07
C ASP A 5 0.83 0.75 -7.98
N GLU A 6 0.09 -0.34 -8.07
CA GLU A 6 -0.99 -0.69 -7.16
C GLU A 6 -0.53 -1.80 -6.24
N TYR A 7 -0.74 -1.61 -4.94
CA TYR A 7 -0.28 -2.49 -3.89
C TYR A 7 -1.41 -2.85 -2.94
N ILE A 8 -1.23 -3.98 -2.25
CA ILE A 8 -2.10 -4.45 -1.19
C ILE A 8 -1.62 -3.85 0.11
N TYR A 9 -2.47 -3.03 0.72
CA TYR A 9 -2.28 -2.52 2.06
C TYR A 9 -3.15 -3.30 3.04
N ARG A 10 -2.54 -3.73 4.15
CA ARG A 10 -3.25 -4.29 5.30
C ARG A 10 -2.87 -3.53 6.55
N ALA A 11 -3.85 -2.85 7.15
CA ALA A 11 -3.62 -2.12 8.40
C ALA A 11 -3.34 -3.06 9.58
N LYS A 12 -3.94 -4.26 9.58
CA LYS A 12 -3.82 -5.33 10.60
C LYS A 12 -4.01 -6.70 9.96
N ASP A 13 -3.57 -7.78 10.64
CA ASP A 13 -3.73 -9.16 10.16
C ASP A 13 -5.18 -9.56 9.83
N PHE A 14 -6.17 -8.99 10.51
CA PHE A 14 -7.61 -9.23 10.29
C PHE A 14 -8.32 -8.10 9.53
N ALA A 15 -7.60 -7.09 9.04
CA ALA A 15 -8.21 -6.02 8.26
C ALA A 15 -8.46 -6.47 6.82
N PRO A 16 -9.53 -5.98 6.16
CA PRO A 16 -9.73 -6.21 4.74
C PRO A 16 -8.54 -5.67 3.94
N SER A 17 -8.18 -6.41 2.90
CA SER A 17 -7.15 -6.03 1.94
C SER A 17 -7.59 -4.76 1.23
N GLN A 18 -6.83 -3.67 1.37
CA GLN A 18 -7.14 -2.41 0.70
C GLN A 18 -6.22 -2.21 -0.50
N ARG A 19 -6.82 -1.85 -1.64
CA ARG A 19 -6.07 -1.43 -2.82
C ARG A 19 -5.55 -0.02 -2.61
N VAL A 20 -4.24 0.12 -2.73
CA VAL A 20 -3.58 1.42 -2.61
C VAL A 20 -2.66 1.65 -3.80
N ARG A 21 -2.45 2.90 -4.18
CA ARG A 21 -1.55 3.29 -5.25
C ARG A 21 -0.34 4.00 -4.70
N ILE A 22 0.85 3.62 -5.12
CA ILE A 22 2.08 4.29 -4.73
C ILE A 22 2.11 5.67 -5.39
N LEU A 23 2.13 6.73 -4.59
CA LEU A 23 2.35 8.10 -5.05
C LEU A 23 3.82 8.52 -4.97
N GLY A 24 4.58 7.93 -4.06
CA GLY A 24 5.97 8.28 -3.80
C GLY A 24 6.68 7.21 -2.98
N ILE A 25 7.97 7.03 -3.22
CA ILE A 25 8.80 6.10 -2.43
C ILE A 25 9.97 6.91 -1.88
N GLU A 26 9.94 7.17 -0.58
CA GLU A 26 11.02 7.82 0.16
C GLU A 26 11.94 6.75 0.75
N ARG A 27 13.05 6.46 0.04
CA ARG A 27 14.09 5.54 0.53
C ARG A 27 15.03 6.30 1.47
N ARG A 28 14.91 6.09 2.78
CA ARG A 28 15.93 6.53 3.75
C ARG A 28 16.94 5.42 4.02
N LYS A 29 18.14 5.80 4.49
CA LYS A 29 19.26 4.89 4.81
C LYS A 29 18.88 3.68 5.67
N THR A 30 17.82 3.75 6.47
CA THR A 30 17.41 2.70 7.42
C THR A 30 15.94 2.29 7.30
N THR A 31 15.13 3.03 6.54
CA THR A 31 13.69 2.79 6.42
C THR A 31 13.19 3.31 5.08
N SER A 32 12.44 2.48 4.37
CA SER A 32 11.72 2.91 3.17
C SER A 32 10.30 3.30 3.59
N ARG A 33 9.95 4.57 3.38
CA ARG A 33 8.59 5.07 3.51
C ARG A 33 7.99 5.21 2.13
N VAL A 34 6.68 5.01 2.06
CA VAL A 34 5.96 4.96 0.81
C VAL A 34 4.69 5.76 0.98
N ASP A 35 4.55 6.80 0.18
CA ASP A 35 3.30 7.53 0.05
C ASP A 35 2.35 6.70 -0.78
N ILE A 36 1.22 6.36 -0.20
CA ILE A 36 0.17 5.58 -0.83
C ILE A 36 -1.13 6.36 -0.85
N GLU A 37 -1.93 6.15 -1.89
CA GLU A 37 -3.30 6.63 -1.98
C GLU A 37 -4.25 5.46 -1.95
N PHE A 38 -5.21 5.47 -1.03
CA PHE A 38 -6.25 4.47 -1.00
C PHE A 38 -7.14 4.62 -2.23
N LEU A 39 -7.25 3.56 -3.03
CA LEU A 39 -8.16 3.52 -4.17
C LEU A 39 -9.49 2.85 -3.82
N ASP A 40 -9.54 2.12 -2.70
CA ASP A 40 -10.69 1.27 -2.34
C ASP A 40 -11.18 1.45 -0.90
N GLY A 41 -12.42 1.01 -0.67
CA GLY A 41 -13.12 1.12 0.60
C GLY A 41 -13.47 2.55 1.02
N GLN A 42 -13.70 2.72 2.32
CA GLN A 42 -14.12 4.00 2.92
C GLN A 42 -13.00 5.06 2.91
N ALA A 43 -11.75 4.63 2.74
CA ALA A 43 -10.58 5.50 2.72
C ALA A 43 -10.25 6.01 1.30
N ARG A 44 -11.04 5.67 0.27
CA ARG A 44 -10.77 6.06 -1.12
C ARG A 44 -10.47 7.56 -1.27
N GLY A 45 -9.33 7.91 -1.87
CA GLY A 45 -8.82 9.26 -2.04
C GLY A 45 -7.98 9.79 -0.86
N THR A 46 -7.85 9.01 0.21
CA THR A 46 -6.96 9.32 1.33
C THR A 46 -5.52 9.01 0.94
N LYS A 47 -4.60 9.90 1.30
CA LYS A 47 -3.16 9.70 1.13
C LYS A 47 -2.54 9.43 2.48
N GLU A 48 -1.75 8.36 2.59
CA GLU A 48 -1.07 7.98 3.81
C GLU A 48 0.38 7.65 3.53
N ASN A 49 1.28 8.02 4.44
CA ASN A 49 2.69 7.67 4.37
C ASN A 49 2.94 6.47 5.26
N VAL A 50 3.22 5.31 4.66
CA VAL A 50 3.36 4.04 5.37
C VAL A 50 4.77 3.47 5.21
N PRO A 51 5.29 2.70 6.19
CA PRO A 51 6.52 1.96 6.00
C PRO A 51 6.32 0.89 4.92
N GLY A 52 7.30 0.72 4.02
CA GLY A 52 7.24 -0.24 2.92
C GLY A 52 6.97 -1.69 3.37
N ASN A 53 7.35 -2.04 4.60
CA ASN A 53 7.05 -3.35 5.21
C ASN A 53 5.54 -3.64 5.39
N ARG A 54 4.66 -2.63 5.37
CA ARG A 54 3.20 -2.84 5.44
C ARG A 54 2.58 -3.19 4.09
N LEU A 55 3.29 -2.99 2.99
CA LEU A 55 2.82 -3.33 1.65
C LEU A 55 3.17 -4.80 1.39
N ARG A 56 2.15 -5.66 1.37
CA ARG A 56 2.34 -7.12 1.24
C ARG A 56 2.84 -7.51 -0.14
N GLY A 57 2.34 -6.85 -1.18
CA GLY A 57 2.65 -7.17 -2.57
C GLY A 57 1.81 -6.34 -3.53
N PRO A 58 2.05 -6.48 -4.85
CA PRO A 58 1.25 -5.82 -5.87
C PRO A 58 -0.22 -6.27 -5.79
N TRP A 59 -1.16 -5.36 -6.05
CA TRP A 59 -2.60 -5.67 -6.06
C TRP A 59 -2.96 -6.77 -7.07
N ALA A 60 -2.17 -6.94 -8.13
CA ALA A 60 -2.33 -8.03 -9.09
C ALA A 60 -2.31 -9.44 -8.45
N GLN A 61 -1.69 -9.60 -7.27
CA GLN A 61 -1.68 -10.85 -6.49
C GLN A 61 -2.73 -10.86 -5.36
N VAL A 62 -3.72 -9.97 -5.38
CA VAL A 62 -4.76 -9.92 -4.33
C VAL A 62 -5.57 -11.21 -4.23
N ASP A 63 -5.65 -11.96 -5.33
CA ASP A 63 -6.35 -13.25 -5.41
C ASP A 63 -5.76 -14.31 -4.44
N GLU A 64 -4.48 -14.19 -4.08
CA GLU A 64 -3.83 -15.07 -3.09
C GLU A 64 -4.14 -14.67 -1.64
N PHE A 65 -4.83 -13.56 -1.43
CA PHE A 65 -5.16 -13.00 -0.10
C PHE A 65 -6.66 -13.00 0.21
N ASP A 66 -7.51 -13.49 -0.69
CA ASP A 66 -8.97 -13.71 -0.50
C ASP A 66 -9.27 -15.16 -0.04
#